data_AF-A0A3N5VIF6-F1
#
_entry.id   AF-A0A3N5VIF6-F1
#
_cell.length_a   1.000
_cell.length_b   1.000
_cell.length_c   1.000
_cell.angle_alpha   90.00
_cell.angle_beta   90.00
_cell.angle_gamma   90.00
#
_symmetry.space_group_name_H-M   'P 1'
#
loop_
_entity.id
_entity.type
_entity.pdbx_description
1 polymer ?
#
loop_
_entity_poly.entity_id
_entity_poly.type
_entity_poly.pdbx_seq_one_letter_code
_entity_poly.pdbx_strand_id
1 'polypeptide(L)'
;MNVGDALVWIGFGLGILLLSSLVWGGLLRRQVQRRTRELQEAISRHEETERALESSESYLRSLVETLPQNILRKDLEGRFTFVNELFCRSVGKPMSEILGR
;
A
#
# COMPACT_ATOMS: atom_id res chain seq x y z
N MET A 1 24.73 -41.12 45.21
CA MET A 1 23.96 -39.95 44.74
C MET A 1 22.60 -40.01 45.41
N ASN A 2 22.27 -39.04 46.24
CA ASN A 2 21.09 -39.13 47.11
C ASN A 2 19.85 -38.65 46.34
N VAL A 3 18.67 -39.25 46.60
CA VAL A 3 17.41 -38.87 45.92
C VAL A 3 17.06 -37.39 46.15
N GLY A 4 17.46 -36.84 47.29
CA GLY A 4 17.34 -35.41 47.60
C GLY A 4 18.13 -34.49 46.66
N ASP A 5 19.34 -34.90 46.23
CA ASP A 5 20.17 -34.08 45.33
C ASP A 5 19.53 -34.01 43.93
N ALA A 6 18.94 -35.12 43.45
CA ALA A 6 18.27 -35.17 42.16
C ALA A 6 17.02 -34.27 42.10
N LEU A 7 16.24 -34.21 43.19
CA LEU A 7 15.06 -33.34 43.29
C LEU A 7 15.43 -31.85 43.22
N VAL A 8 16.56 -31.46 43.83
CA VAL A 8 17.07 -30.09 43.78
C VAL A 8 17.44 -29.69 42.34
N TRP A 9 18.14 -30.55 41.61
CA TRP A 9 18.51 -30.29 40.21
C TRP A 9 17.30 -30.18 39.26
N ILE A 10 16.27 -31.00 39.47
CA ILE A 10 15.02 -30.92 38.67
C ILE A 10 14.31 -29.58 38.89
N GLY A 11 14.25 -29.10 40.13
CA GLY A 11 13.66 -27.79 40.46
C GLY A 11 14.38 -26.63 39.77
N PHE A 12 15.72 -26.65 39.76
CA PHE A 12 16.50 -25.65 39.03
C PHE A 12 16.25 -25.69 37.52
N GLY A 13 16.19 -26.89 36.92
CA GLY A 13 15.89 -27.04 35.49
C GLY A 13 14.52 -26.49 35.10
N LEU A 14 13.48 -26.79 35.89
CA LEU A 14 12.13 -26.25 35.70
C LEU A 14 12.08 -24.73 35.87
N GLY A 15 12.80 -24.20 36.87
CA GLY A 15 12.92 -22.76 37.07
C GLY A 15 13.55 -22.04 35.87
N ILE A 16 14.64 -22.59 35.32
CA ILE A 16 15.31 -22.04 34.13
C ILE A 16 14.39 -22.09 32.90
N LEU A 17 13.63 -23.18 32.71
CA LEU A 17 12.67 -23.31 31.62
C LEU A 17 11.51 -22.32 31.73
N LEU A 18 10.98 -22.08 32.93
CA LEU A 18 9.93 -21.09 33.15
C LEU A 18 10.44 -19.67 32.90
N LEU A 19 11.63 -19.35 33.40
CA LEU A 19 12.27 -18.05 33.18
C LEU A 19 12.58 -17.82 31.70
N SER A 20 13.14 -18.81 31.00
CA SER A 20 13.43 -18.71 29.57
C SER A 20 12.15 -18.56 28.75
N SER A 21 11.09 -19.29 29.07
CA SER A 21 9.77 -19.14 28.43
C SER A 21 9.16 -17.76 28.65
N LEU A 22 9.29 -17.18 29.84
CA LEU A 22 8.79 -15.83 30.14
C LEU A 22 9.57 -14.75 29.37
N VAL A 23 10.90 -14.85 29.37
CA VAL A 23 11.78 -13.93 28.63
C VAL A 23 11.50 -14.03 27.12
N TRP A 24 11.39 -15.25 26.59
CA TRP A 24 11.10 -15.50 25.19
C TRP A 24 9.74 -14.95 24.79
N GLY A 25 8.69 -15.19 25.58
CA GLY A 25 7.36 -14.64 25.36
C GLY A 25 7.35 -13.11 25.35
N GLY A 26 8.09 -12.47 26.25
CA GLY A 26 8.26 -11.02 26.27
C GLY A 26 8.97 -10.46 25.04
N LEU A 27 10.07 -11.09 24.61
CA LEU A 27 10.81 -10.71 23.40
C LEU A 27 9.98 -10.90 22.13
N LEU A 28 9.27 -12.02 22.01
CA LEU A 28 8.41 -12.31 20.87
C LEU A 28 7.29 -11.28 20.74
N ARG A 29 6.61 -10.95 21.86
CA ARG A 29 5.58 -9.89 21.87
C ARG A 29 6.15 -8.55 21.43
N ARG A 30 7.36 -8.18 21.86
CA ARG A 30 8.03 -6.94 21.43
C ARG A 30 8.35 -6.94 19.93
N GLN A 31 8.84 -8.05 19.39
CA GLN A 31 9.13 -8.15 17.96
C GLN A 31 7.87 -8.06 17.11
N VAL A 32 6.80 -8.77 17.51
CA VAL A 32 5.51 -8.73 16.81
C VAL A 32 4.97 -7.30 16.82
N GLN A 33 4.91 -6.65 17.99
CA GLN A 33 4.43 -5.26 18.08
C GLN A 33 5.24 -4.28 17.24
N ARG A 34 6.57 -4.43 17.19
CA ARG A 34 7.43 -3.57 16.39
C ARG A 34 7.14 -3.73 14.90
N ARG A 35 7.07 -4.97 14.39
CA ARG A 35 6.74 -5.24 12.99
C ARG A 35 5.34 -4.79 12.63
N THR A 36 4.36 -4.98 13.51
CA THR A 36 2.99 -4.50 13.28
C THR A 36 2.96 -2.97 13.15
N ARG A 37 3.70 -2.23 13.99
CA ARG A 37 3.78 -0.76 13.87
C ARG A 37 4.47 -0.33 12.58
N GLU A 38 5.61 -0.93 12.25
CA GLU A 38 6.35 -0.63 11.01
C GLU A 38 5.47 -0.87 9.77
N LEU A 39 4.71 -1.97 9.74
CA LEU A 39 3.76 -2.26 8.67
C LEU A 39 2.61 -1.25 8.63
N GLN A 40 2.05 -0.89 9.78
CA GLN A 40 0.96 0.09 9.83
C GLN A 40 1.40 1.46 9.33
N GLU A 41 2.61 1.90 9.70
CA GLU A 41 3.21 3.14 9.19
C GLU A 41 3.53 3.06 7.70
N ALA A 42 3.95 1.90 7.20
CA ALA A 42 4.17 1.69 5.76
C ALA A 42 2.85 1.77 4.97
N ILE A 43 1.79 1.12 5.46
CA ILE A 43 0.44 1.16 4.86
C ILE A 43 -0.10 2.59 4.87
N SER A 44 -0.04 3.28 6.02
CA SER A 44 -0.53 4.66 6.11
C SER A 44 0.19 5.60 5.14
N ARG A 45 1.51 5.45 4.98
CA ARG A 45 2.30 6.24 4.01
C ARG A 45 1.93 5.91 2.57
N HIS A 46 1.71 4.63 2.27
CA HIS A 46 1.28 4.20 0.94
C HIS A 46 -0.08 4.81 0.59
N GLU A 47 -1.07 4.68 1.47
CA GLU A 47 -2.41 5.23 1.25
C GLU A 47 -2.41 6.76 1.11
N GLU A 48 -1.58 7.47 1.87
CA GLU A 48 -1.46 8.92 1.74
C GLU A 48 -0.91 9.32 0.36
N THR A 49 0.10 8.59 -0.12
CA THR A 49 0.68 8.80 -1.45
C THR A 49 -0.33 8.50 -2.56
N GLU A 50 -1.07 7.39 -2.42
CA GLU A 50 -2.12 6.98 -3.35
C GLU A 50 -3.26 8.00 -3.40
N ARG A 51 -3.76 8.46 -2.25
CA ARG A 51 -4.78 9.51 -2.17
C ARG A 51 -4.31 10.84 -2.80
N ALA A 52 -3.05 11.23 -2.57
CA ALA A 52 -2.48 12.43 -3.18
C ALA A 52 -2.37 12.29 -4.72
N LEU A 53 -2.01 11.10 -5.21
CA LEU A 53 -1.98 10.80 -6.63
C LEU A 53 -3.39 10.87 -7.25
N GLU A 54 -4.35 10.17 -6.66
CA GLU A 54 -5.75 10.16 -7.11
C GLU A 54 -6.34 11.58 -7.14
N SER A 55 -6.08 12.38 -6.10
CA SER A 55 -6.53 13.78 -6.05
C SER A 55 -5.93 14.61 -7.18
N SER A 56 -4.63 14.44 -7.44
CA SER A 56 -3.94 15.14 -8.52
C SER A 56 -4.45 14.72 -9.89
N GLU A 57 -4.64 13.42 -10.13
CA GLU A 57 -5.18 12.89 -11.38
C GLU A 57 -6.62 13.37 -11.63
N SER A 58 -7.46 13.37 -10.61
CA SER A 58 -8.83 13.88 -10.69
C SER A 58 -8.88 15.37 -10.98
N TYR A 59 -8.00 16.16 -10.35
CA TYR A 59 -7.85 17.58 -10.61
C TYR A 59 -7.40 17.83 -12.06
N LEU A 60 -6.35 17.15 -12.52
CA LEU A 60 -5.85 17.26 -13.89
C LEU A 60 -6.90 16.86 -14.93
N ARG A 61 -7.64 15.78 -14.68
CA ARG A 61 -8.76 15.35 -15.53
C ARG A 61 -9.83 16.44 -15.59
N SER A 62 -10.27 16.93 -14.45
CA SER A 62 -11.30 17.98 -14.37
C SER A 62 -10.85 19.26 -15.10
N LEU A 63 -9.59 19.64 -14.96
CA LEU A 63 -9.01 20.79 -15.66
C LEU A 63 -9.07 20.58 -17.19
N VAL A 64 -8.57 19.45 -17.69
CA VAL A 64 -8.55 19.16 -19.12
C VAL A 64 -9.96 19.07 -19.73
N GLU A 65 -10.94 18.55 -18.99
CA GLU A 65 -12.33 18.47 -19.44
C GLU A 65 -13.04 19.84 -19.45
N THR A 66 -12.67 20.76 -18.56
CA THR A 66 -13.33 22.07 -18.42
C THR A 66 -12.69 23.18 -19.25
N LEU A 67 -11.46 22.99 -19.74
CA LEU A 67 -10.80 23.96 -20.61
C LEU A 67 -11.60 24.16 -21.92
N PRO A 68 -11.80 25.41 -22.38
CA PRO A 68 -12.48 25.72 -23.63
C PRO A 68 -11.56 25.50 -24.84
N GLN A 69 -10.79 24.43 -24.83
CA GLN A 69 -9.84 24.06 -25.88
C GLN A 69 -9.99 22.59 -26.24
N ASN A 70 -9.86 22.30 -27.52
CA ASN A 70 -9.82 20.94 -28.03
C ASN A 70 -8.48 20.30 -27.65
N ILE A 71 -8.51 19.33 -26.75
CA ILE A 71 -7.30 18.64 -26.28
C ILE A 71 -7.34 17.21 -26.78
N LEU A 72 -6.27 16.81 -27.47
CA LEU A 72 -6.08 15.46 -28.00
C LEU A 72 -4.64 15.04 -27.85
N ARG A 73 -4.41 13.73 -27.76
CA ARG A 73 -3.09 13.11 -27.82
C ARG A 73 -3.13 11.98 -28.82
N LYS A 74 -2.05 11.83 -29.60
CA LYS A 74 -1.85 10.73 -30.53
C LYS A 74 -0.60 9.94 -30.16
N ASP A 75 -0.59 8.65 -30.47
CA ASP A 75 0.65 7.84 -30.46
C ASP A 75 1.51 8.13 -31.70
N LEU A 76 2.66 7.44 -31.81
CA LEU A 76 3.60 7.63 -32.91
C LEU A 76 3.04 7.17 -34.27
N GLU A 77 2.05 6.26 -34.26
CA GLU A 77 1.34 5.82 -35.45
C GLU A 77 0.16 6.72 -35.81
N GLY A 78 -0.06 7.80 -35.05
CA GLY A 78 -1.08 8.80 -35.31
C GLY A 78 -2.46 8.48 -34.76
N ARG A 79 -2.62 7.40 -33.98
CA ARG A 79 -3.90 7.00 -33.39
C ARG A 79 -4.21 7.82 -32.15
N PHE A 80 -5.45 8.23 -31.96
CA PHE A 80 -5.86 8.99 -30.75
C PHE A 80 -5.72 8.13 -29.48
N THR A 81 -4.90 8.58 -28.52
CA THR A 81 -4.74 7.95 -27.19
C THR A 81 -5.45 8.70 -26.08
N PHE A 82 -5.90 9.93 -26.34
CA PHE A 82 -6.69 10.74 -25.43
C PHE A 82 -7.42 11.82 -26.22
N VAL A 83 -8.65 12.15 -25.80
CA VAL A 83 -9.41 13.32 -26.23
C VAL A 83 -10.25 13.83 -25.07
N ASN A 84 -10.40 15.15 -24.94
CA ASN A 84 -11.36 15.71 -23.98
C ASN A 84 -12.79 15.76 -24.56
N GLU A 85 -13.77 15.99 -23.69
CA GLU A 85 -15.18 16.01 -24.05
C GLU A 85 -15.50 17.12 -25.05
N LEU A 86 -14.83 18.27 -24.94
CA LEU A 86 -15.00 19.36 -25.90
C LEU A 86 -14.59 18.94 -27.31
N PHE A 87 -13.46 18.24 -27.47
CA PHE A 87 -13.05 17.72 -28.77
C PHE A 87 -14.12 16.79 -29.35
N CYS A 88 -14.63 15.84 -28.56
CA CYS A 88 -15.70 14.92 -28.97
C CYS A 88 -16.94 15.67 -29.47
N ARG A 89 -17.38 16.70 -28.72
CA ARG A 89 -18.50 17.57 -29.13
C ARG A 89 -18.19 18.35 -30.40
N SER A 90 -16.96 18.87 -30.55
CA SER A 90 -16.56 19.69 -31.70
C SER A 90 -16.55 18.90 -33.01
N VAL A 91 -16.20 17.61 -32.96
CA VAL A 91 -16.19 16.71 -34.13
C VAL A 91 -17.49 15.91 -34.30
N GLY A 92 -18.41 16.00 -33.33
CA GLY A 92 -19.70 15.32 -33.37
C GLY A 92 -19.62 13.80 -33.25
N LYS A 93 -18.59 13.26 -32.58
CA LYS A 93 -18.39 11.82 -32.41
C LYS A 93 -18.14 11.44 -30.95
N PRO A 94 -18.66 10.30 -30.46
CA PRO A 94 -18.35 9.83 -29.13
C PRO A 94 -16.88 9.39 -29.03
N MET A 95 -16.32 9.46 -27.82
CA MET A 95 -14.92 9.09 -27.53
C MET A 95 -14.58 7.66 -28.02
N SER A 96 -15.53 6.72 -27.90
CA SER A 96 -15.37 5.32 -28.33
C SER A 96 -15.14 5.16 -29.84
N GLU A 97 -15.57 6.11 -30.66
CA GLU A 97 -15.33 6.09 -32.10
C GLU A 97 -14.03 6.79 -32.51
N ILE A 98 -13.47 7.60 -31.62
CA ILE A 98 -12.27 8.41 -31.87
C ILE A 98 -11.01 7.67 -31.39
N LEU A 99 -11.04 7.12 -30.16
CA LEU A 99 -9.87 6.49 -29.57
C LEU A 99 -9.39 5.29 -30.40
N GLY A 100 -8.07 5.19 -30.57
CA GLY A 100 -7.42 4.13 -31.33
C GLY A 100 -7.50 4.28 -32.86
N ARG A 101 -8.19 5.30 -33.38
CA ARG A 101 -8.18 5.65 -34.81
C ARG A 101 -7.10 6.68 -35.12
#